data_AF-A0A7H8QVV6-F1
#
_entry.id   AF-A0A7H8QVV6-F1
#
_cell.length_a   1.000
_cell.length_b   1.000
_cell.length_c   1.000
_cell.angle_alpha   90.00
_cell.angle_beta   90.00
_cell.angle_gamma   90.00
#
_symmetry.space_group_name_H-M   'P 1'
#
loop_
_entity.id
_entity.type
_entity.pdbx_description
1 polymer ?
#
loop_
_entity_poly.entity_id
_entity_poly.type
_entity_poly.pdbx_seq_one_letter_code
_entity_poly.pdbx_strand_id
1 'polypeptide(L)'
;MESAPQKRQRTELQLARKRQADRVSQKAKREQAKRNMDHLETQLAKLQDTVELLSDQLQAMHAELRERDKHCPSHCRPPPPQSTASDVQPLGSLDGDNNAETSKDENPSEVPAKQPSSKKRNRSPADSPLDLIKCLCGVQHQVQSECLEYSTFSILLKTHENLAEGKELPITTWLPRTPSLVSIFCPAASTNPVIRILGAFFRQVHPTKVSTLLACCLLMYRYLRWRLYPDKETFRDVPEWVHPTEIQKTVPHPVCVDFIPWPKLRDYIVLHKYTDPRHSVSLFIRSIRVRWPDNRDFYTMSAQGELLLDPEFEEAVYRYENWQISKDWIEMFPALKDYVNVEEDEGDSQTAPNWP
;
A
#
# COMPACT_ATOMS: atom_id res chain seq x y z
N MET A 1 -24.63 62.02 5.48
CA MET A 1 -23.77 61.81 4.29
C MET A 1 -22.38 61.45 4.78
N GLU A 2 -22.11 60.15 4.96
CA GLU A 2 -20.78 59.65 5.33
C GLU A 2 -19.90 59.60 4.08
N SER A 3 -18.80 60.35 4.07
CA SER A 3 -17.84 60.37 2.97
C SER A 3 -16.94 59.13 3.03
N ALA A 4 -16.92 58.35 1.94
CA ALA A 4 -16.03 57.20 1.78
C ALA A 4 -14.54 57.58 1.90
N PRO A 5 -13.67 56.71 2.44
CA PRO A 5 -12.26 57.05 2.67
C PRO A 5 -11.49 57.11 1.34
N GLN A 6 -10.79 58.22 1.11
CA GLN A 6 -9.92 58.42 -0.05
C GLN A 6 -8.77 57.39 -0.07
N LYS A 7 -8.64 56.64 -1.16
CA LYS A 7 -7.51 55.74 -1.40
C LYS A 7 -6.21 56.53 -1.47
N ARG A 8 -5.29 56.27 -0.54
CA ARG A 8 -3.92 56.82 -0.52
C ARG A 8 -3.21 56.52 -1.85
N GLN A 9 -2.92 57.55 -2.64
CA GLN A 9 -2.09 57.43 -3.84
C GLN A 9 -0.61 57.39 -3.42
N ARG A 10 0.13 56.37 -3.89
CA ARG A 10 1.57 56.22 -3.60
C ARG A 10 2.36 57.30 -4.34
N THR A 11 3.34 57.89 -3.66
CA THR A 11 4.25 58.88 -4.26
C THR A 11 5.18 58.22 -5.28
N GLU A 12 5.68 59.01 -6.24
CA GLU A 12 6.55 58.55 -7.33
C GLU A 12 7.82 57.82 -6.82
N LEU A 13 8.40 58.31 -5.72
CA LEU A 13 9.52 57.68 -5.02
C LEU A 13 9.16 56.27 -4.49
N GLN A 14 7.94 56.08 -4.00
CA GLN A 14 7.46 54.78 -3.50
C GLN A 14 7.23 53.78 -4.64
N LEU A 15 6.78 54.27 -5.82
CA LEU A 15 6.65 53.45 -7.03
C LEU A 15 8.03 53.04 -7.58
N ALA A 16 9.02 53.94 -7.57
CA ALA A 16 10.39 53.63 -8.00
C ALA A 16 11.05 52.56 -7.11
N ARG A 17 10.90 52.66 -5.78
CA ARG A 17 11.37 51.65 -4.83
C ARG A 17 10.71 50.28 -5.04
N LYS A 18 9.39 50.26 -5.31
CA LYS A 18 8.66 49.03 -5.64
C LYS A 18 9.22 48.37 -6.91
N ARG A 19 9.40 49.15 -7.99
CA ARG A 19 9.95 48.65 -9.26
C ARG A 19 11.34 48.03 -9.09
N GLN A 20 12.20 48.64 -8.26
CA GLN A 20 13.53 48.09 -7.98
C GLN A 20 13.46 46.78 -7.17
N ALA A 21 12.59 46.72 -6.15
CA ALA A 21 12.36 45.50 -5.37
C ALA A 21 11.81 44.36 -6.24
N ASP A 22 10.86 44.67 -7.14
CA ASP A 22 10.27 43.70 -8.07
C ASP A 22 11.34 43.13 -9.03
N ARG A 23 12.28 43.95 -9.53
CA ARG A 23 13.40 43.48 -10.39
C ARG A 23 14.33 42.53 -9.64
N VAL A 24 14.71 42.86 -8.40
CA VAL A 24 15.59 42.02 -7.58
C VAL A 24 14.89 40.70 -7.25
N SER A 25 13.61 40.74 -6.89
CA SER A 25 12.81 39.55 -6.64
C SER A 25 12.68 38.69 -7.90
N GLN A 26 12.40 39.27 -9.07
CA GLN A 26 12.37 38.50 -10.32
C GLN A 26 13.71 37.83 -10.63
N LYS A 27 14.85 38.51 -10.39
CA LYS A 27 16.18 37.94 -10.58
C LYS A 27 16.45 36.74 -9.67
N ALA A 28 16.16 36.88 -8.37
CA ALA A 28 16.36 35.80 -7.39
C ALA A 28 15.56 34.53 -7.74
N LYS A 29 14.39 34.72 -8.33
CA LYS A 29 13.43 33.63 -8.63
C LYS A 29 13.83 32.86 -9.88
N ARG A 30 14.34 33.58 -10.88
CA ARG A 30 15.03 32.96 -12.03
C ARG A 30 16.27 32.19 -11.59
N GLU A 31 17.02 32.69 -10.61
CA GLU A 31 18.19 31.99 -10.08
C GLU A 31 17.81 30.72 -9.31
N GLN A 32 16.74 30.76 -8.51
CA GLN A 32 16.22 29.57 -7.82
C GLN A 32 15.69 28.52 -8.81
N ALA A 33 14.93 28.95 -9.83
CA ALA A 33 14.44 28.06 -10.89
C ALA A 33 15.61 27.36 -11.61
N LYS A 34 16.68 28.10 -11.93
CA LYS A 34 17.91 27.52 -12.53
C LYS A 34 18.54 26.45 -11.63
N ARG A 35 18.73 26.74 -10.33
CA ARG A 35 19.31 25.77 -9.38
C ARG A 35 18.44 24.52 -9.23
N ASN A 36 17.12 24.67 -9.24
CA ASN A 36 16.19 23.55 -9.17
C ASN A 36 16.31 22.68 -10.43
N MET A 37 16.36 23.30 -11.61
CA MET A 37 16.55 22.61 -12.89
C MET A 37 17.88 21.84 -12.92
N ASP A 38 19.00 22.49 -12.56
CA ASP A 38 20.33 21.85 -12.49
C ASP A 38 20.34 20.64 -11.52
N HIS A 39 19.60 20.75 -10.41
CA HIS A 39 19.46 19.67 -9.44
C HIS A 39 18.63 18.50 -9.98
N LEU A 40 17.49 18.78 -10.63
CA LEU A 40 16.63 17.77 -11.24
C LEU A 40 17.36 17.04 -12.37
N GLU A 41 18.11 17.76 -13.21
CA GLU A 41 18.93 17.14 -14.26
C GLU A 41 20.00 16.21 -13.68
N THR A 42 20.64 16.59 -12.58
CA THR A 42 21.62 15.75 -11.88
C THR A 42 20.97 14.50 -11.29
N GLN A 43 19.77 14.63 -10.72
CA GLN A 43 19.00 13.49 -10.19
C GLN A 43 18.58 12.53 -11.31
N LEU A 44 18.11 13.06 -12.44
CA LEU A 44 17.73 12.25 -13.61
C LEU A 44 18.93 11.48 -14.18
N ALA A 45 20.09 12.11 -14.31
CA ALA A 45 21.32 11.44 -14.74
C ALA A 45 21.68 10.29 -13.79
N LYS A 46 21.69 10.54 -12.48
CA LYS A 46 21.97 9.51 -11.48
C LYS A 46 20.97 8.35 -11.52
N LEU A 47 19.68 8.65 -11.72
CA LEU A 47 18.63 7.63 -11.86
C LEU A 47 18.82 6.80 -13.12
N GLN A 48 19.16 7.43 -14.25
CA GLN A 48 19.48 6.73 -15.50
C GLN A 48 20.67 5.79 -15.33
N ASP A 49 21.78 6.27 -14.73
CA ASP A 49 22.97 5.44 -14.45
C ASP A 49 22.63 4.25 -13.54
N THR A 50 21.75 4.46 -12.55
CA THR A 50 21.33 3.40 -11.62
C THR A 50 20.48 2.35 -12.34
N VAL A 51 19.59 2.77 -13.24
CA VAL A 51 18.75 1.85 -14.03
C VAL A 51 19.61 1.03 -14.99
N GLU A 52 20.60 1.65 -15.63
CA GLU A 52 21.54 0.95 -16.51
C GLU A 52 22.35 -0.09 -15.73
N LEU A 53 22.91 0.28 -14.57
CA LEU A 53 23.62 -0.64 -13.69
C LEU A 53 22.75 -1.83 -13.25
N LEU A 54 21.50 -1.59 -12.86
CA LEU A 54 20.58 -2.66 -12.45
C LEU A 54 20.19 -3.56 -13.63
N SER A 55 20.03 -2.99 -14.83
CA SER A 55 19.78 -3.74 -16.05
C SER A 55 20.94 -4.68 -16.36
N ASP A 56 22.18 -4.20 -16.27
CA ASP A 56 23.39 -5.00 -16.49
C ASP A 56 23.52 -6.13 -15.46
N GLN A 57 23.22 -5.85 -14.19
CA GLN A 57 23.20 -6.87 -13.14
C GLN A 57 22.15 -7.96 -13.41
N LEU A 58 20.95 -7.58 -13.86
CA LEU A 58 19.91 -8.54 -14.24
C LEU A 58 20.33 -9.39 -15.45
N GLN A 59 20.94 -8.78 -16.45
CA GLN A 59 21.44 -9.50 -17.63
C GLN A 59 22.55 -10.48 -17.25
N ALA A 60 23.47 -10.09 -16.36
CA ALA A 60 24.52 -10.96 -15.84
C ALA A 60 23.94 -12.15 -15.06
N MET A 61 23.01 -11.92 -14.12
CA MET A 61 22.33 -13.01 -13.41
C MET A 61 21.59 -13.96 -14.36
N HIS A 62 20.91 -13.44 -15.39
CA HIS A 62 20.25 -14.28 -16.39
C HIS A 62 21.23 -15.07 -17.25
N ALA A 63 22.44 -14.55 -17.50
CA ALA A 63 23.50 -15.29 -18.18
C ALA A 63 24.06 -16.43 -17.29
N GLU A 64 24.30 -16.16 -16.00
CA GLU A 64 24.75 -17.17 -15.04
C GLU A 64 23.74 -18.31 -14.87
N LEU A 65 22.44 -17.99 -14.79
CA LEU A 65 21.38 -19.00 -14.74
C LEU A 65 21.34 -19.85 -16.01
N ARG A 66 21.54 -19.24 -17.20
CA ARG A 66 21.62 -19.97 -18.47
C ARG A 66 22.85 -20.87 -18.57
N GLU A 67 23.99 -20.47 -18.02
CA GLU A 67 25.18 -21.31 -17.97
C GLU A 67 25.03 -22.46 -16.96
N ARG A 68 24.30 -22.26 -15.85
CA ARG A 68 23.94 -23.33 -14.90
C ARG A 68 23.06 -24.41 -15.54
N ASP A 69 22.09 -24.00 -16.37
CA ASP A 69 21.23 -24.95 -17.07
C ASP A 69 21.98 -25.77 -18.13
N LYS A 70 23.08 -25.27 -18.70
CA LYS A 70 23.94 -26.02 -19.63
C LYS A 70 24.79 -27.11 -18.95
N HIS A 71 25.04 -27.01 -17.65
CA HIS A 71 25.91 -27.92 -16.90
C HIS A 71 25.15 -29.01 -16.11
N CYS A 72 23.83 -29.11 -16.27
CA CYS A 72 23.04 -30.18 -15.65
C CYS A 72 22.98 -31.42 -16.58
N PRO A 73 23.40 -32.62 -16.14
CA PRO A 73 23.26 -33.83 -16.93
C PRO A 73 21.78 -34.09 -17.22
N SER A 74 21.48 -34.37 -18.49
CA SER A 74 20.15 -34.61 -19.03
C SER A 74 19.42 -35.75 -18.32
N HIS A 75 18.66 -35.45 -17.28
CA HIS A 75 17.48 -36.23 -16.90
C HIS A 75 16.42 -35.27 -16.35
N CYS A 76 15.21 -35.42 -16.87
CA CYS A 76 14.00 -34.64 -16.57
C CYS A 76 13.85 -33.33 -17.36
N ARG A 77 13.80 -33.43 -18.70
CA ARG A 77 13.00 -32.48 -19.50
C ARG A 77 11.82 -33.23 -20.13
N PRO A 78 10.55 -32.90 -19.81
CA PRO A 78 9.41 -33.42 -20.57
C PRO A 78 9.41 -32.82 -21.99
N PRO A 79 8.90 -33.54 -23.00
CA PRO A 79 8.96 -33.10 -24.39
C PRO A 79 8.02 -31.91 -24.63
N PRO A 80 8.40 -30.94 -25.50
CA PRO A 80 7.53 -29.83 -25.84
C PRO A 80 6.36 -30.28 -26.73
N PRO A 81 5.19 -29.64 -26.63
CA PRO A 81 4.07 -29.91 -27.53
C PRO A 81 4.42 -29.45 -28.94
N GLN A 82 4.14 -30.32 -29.91
CA GLN A 82 4.32 -30.06 -31.34
C GLN A 82 3.32 -28.98 -31.79
N SER A 83 3.83 -27.80 -32.17
CA SER A 83 3.08 -26.84 -32.96
C SER A 83 3.70 -26.79 -34.35
N THR A 84 2.91 -27.15 -35.34
CA THR A 84 3.21 -27.06 -36.76
C THR A 84 3.51 -25.62 -37.15
N ALA A 85 4.63 -25.43 -37.83
CA ALA A 85 5.12 -24.16 -38.35
C ALA A 85 4.38 -23.72 -39.62
N SER A 86 4.26 -22.41 -39.77
CA SER A 86 4.21 -21.63 -41.03
C SER A 86 4.27 -20.15 -40.60
N ASP A 87 5.07 -19.24 -41.13
CA ASP A 87 6.17 -19.30 -42.09
C ASP A 87 6.82 -17.89 -42.12
N VAL A 88 8.05 -17.81 -42.64
CA VAL A 88 8.77 -16.62 -43.14
C VAL A 88 9.58 -15.72 -42.17
N GLN A 89 10.84 -15.55 -42.60
CA GLN A 89 12.04 -14.98 -42.00
C GLN A 89 12.13 -13.44 -41.96
N PRO A 90 13.06 -12.89 -41.16
CA PRO A 90 13.43 -11.48 -41.13
C PRO A 90 14.55 -11.15 -42.14
N LEU A 91 14.49 -9.98 -42.78
CA LEU A 91 15.59 -9.46 -43.59
C LEU A 91 15.64 -7.92 -43.56
N GLY A 92 16.83 -7.39 -43.30
CA GLY A 92 17.29 -6.16 -43.94
C GLY A 92 17.45 -4.92 -43.06
N SER A 93 18.67 -4.73 -42.54
CA SER A 93 19.25 -3.44 -42.18
C SER A 93 19.24 -2.48 -43.36
N LEU A 94 19.00 -1.18 -43.12
CA LEU A 94 19.61 -0.09 -43.89
C LEU A 94 19.85 1.14 -43.00
N ASP A 95 21.09 1.60 -43.05
CA ASP A 95 21.68 2.80 -42.48
C ASP A 95 21.05 4.10 -42.98
N GLY A 96 21.26 5.21 -42.26
CA GLY A 96 21.08 6.55 -42.81
C GLY A 96 20.94 7.66 -41.77
N ASP A 97 22.08 8.26 -41.43
CA ASP A 97 22.27 9.45 -40.60
C ASP A 97 21.42 10.68 -40.98
N ASN A 98 20.97 11.47 -40.00
CA ASN A 98 21.61 12.76 -39.64
C ASN A 98 20.73 13.69 -38.79
N ASN A 99 21.42 14.26 -37.78
CA ASN A 99 21.33 15.60 -37.22
C ASN A 99 20.22 16.01 -36.23
N ALA A 100 20.72 16.35 -35.03
CA ALA A 100 20.52 17.60 -34.26
C ALA A 100 19.09 17.89 -33.75
N GLU A 101 18.81 18.29 -32.52
CA GLU A 101 19.63 18.84 -31.42
C GLU A 101 18.73 18.87 -30.15
N THR A 102 19.35 18.74 -28.97
CA THR A 102 19.04 19.35 -27.64
C THR A 102 17.66 19.24 -26.93
N SER A 103 17.63 18.30 -25.95
CA SER A 103 17.36 18.45 -24.50
C SER A 103 16.39 19.51 -23.90
N LYS A 104 15.45 18.96 -23.10
CA LYS A 104 15.08 19.22 -21.69
C LYS A 104 14.24 20.44 -21.27
N ASP A 105 13.04 20.08 -20.80
CA ASP A 105 12.44 20.29 -19.47
C ASP A 105 12.38 21.66 -18.78
N GLU A 106 11.12 21.96 -18.45
CA GLU A 106 10.58 22.49 -17.19
C GLU A 106 10.77 23.95 -16.76
N ASN A 107 9.60 24.49 -16.44
CA ASN A 107 9.22 25.64 -15.61
C ASN A 107 9.90 25.60 -14.20
N PRO A 108 9.60 26.48 -13.20
CA PRO A 108 8.96 27.80 -13.18
C PRO A 108 9.58 28.82 -12.18
N SER A 109 9.00 30.04 -12.20
CA SER A 109 8.51 30.80 -11.03
C SER A 109 9.42 31.58 -10.08
N GLU A 110 8.83 32.70 -9.59
CA GLU A 110 8.26 32.77 -8.23
C GLU A 110 7.64 34.18 -7.99
N VAL A 111 7.45 34.63 -6.74
CA VAL A 111 6.66 35.76 -6.19
C VAL A 111 7.52 36.71 -5.30
N PRO A 112 7.05 37.87 -4.79
CA PRO A 112 7.43 38.16 -3.39
C PRO A 112 6.34 38.65 -2.41
N ALA A 113 6.34 38.02 -1.22
CA ALA A 113 6.25 38.44 0.22
C ALA A 113 5.53 39.76 0.67
N LYS A 114 4.95 39.98 1.89
CA LYS A 114 5.15 39.51 3.30
C LYS A 114 3.89 39.71 4.22
N GLN A 115 3.57 38.72 5.09
CA GLN A 115 3.19 38.64 6.55
C GLN A 115 2.22 39.61 7.32
N PRO A 116 1.46 39.21 8.40
CA PRO A 116 1.99 38.63 9.68
C PRO A 116 1.19 37.56 10.51
N SER A 117 1.97 36.84 11.34
CA SER A 117 1.77 36.23 12.68
C SER A 117 0.66 35.21 13.03
N SER A 118 1.06 33.95 13.23
CA SER A 118 0.73 33.13 14.42
C SER A 118 1.87 32.12 14.66
N LYS A 119 2.28 31.92 15.93
CA LYS A 119 3.48 31.14 16.30
C LYS A 119 3.30 29.65 15.96
N LYS A 120 3.85 29.20 14.82
CA LYS A 120 4.16 27.79 14.55
C LYS A 120 5.61 27.50 14.90
N ARG A 121 5.79 26.46 15.71
CA ARG A 121 7.06 25.90 16.17
C ARG A 121 7.74 25.27 14.96
N ASN A 122 8.86 25.83 14.48
CA ASN A 122 9.61 25.28 13.35
C ASN A 122 10.13 23.88 13.70
N ARG A 123 9.71 22.86 12.93
CA ARG A 123 10.40 21.57 12.86
C ARG A 123 11.53 21.69 11.83
N SER A 124 12.70 21.15 12.17
CA SER A 124 13.87 21.07 11.29
C SER A 124 13.61 20.14 10.09
N PRO A 125 14.31 20.29 8.95
CA PRO A 125 14.08 19.52 7.71
C PRO A 125 14.68 18.10 7.72
N ALA A 126 14.98 17.53 8.89
CA ALA A 126 15.82 16.33 9.00
C ALA A 126 15.08 15.04 9.40
N ASP A 127 13.75 15.08 9.54
CA ASP A 127 12.96 13.86 9.77
C ASP A 127 11.91 13.76 8.65
N SER A 128 12.13 12.88 7.66
CA SER A 128 11.01 12.43 6.84
C SER A 128 9.99 11.78 7.79
N PRO A 129 8.67 11.99 7.63
CA PRO A 129 7.68 11.30 8.48
C PRO A 129 7.84 9.78 8.48
N LEU A 130 8.48 9.22 7.44
CA LEU A 130 8.79 7.79 7.31
C LEU A 130 9.95 7.34 8.22
N ASP A 131 10.87 8.23 8.59
CA ASP A 131 12.02 7.91 9.46
C ASP A 131 11.57 7.65 10.92
N LEU A 132 10.36 8.04 11.29
CA LEU A 132 9.73 7.72 12.58
C LEU A 132 9.02 6.35 12.59
N ILE A 133 8.86 5.68 11.45
CA ILE A 133 8.18 4.39 11.39
C ILE A 133 9.18 3.30 11.81
N LYS A 134 9.30 3.08 13.11
CA LYS A 134 9.98 1.89 13.63
C LYS A 134 9.09 0.67 13.36
N CYS A 135 9.65 -0.37 12.75
CA CYS A 135 8.99 -1.66 12.67
C CYS A 135 8.69 -2.17 14.09
N LEU A 136 7.42 -2.39 14.39
CA LEU A 136 6.93 -2.96 15.65
C LEU A 136 6.15 -4.27 15.41
N CYS A 137 6.25 -4.84 14.20
CA CYS A 137 5.42 -5.97 13.78
C CYS A 137 5.80 -7.30 14.44
N GLY A 138 7.02 -7.40 14.96
CA GLY A 138 7.56 -8.62 15.56
C GLY A 138 7.81 -9.76 14.56
N VAL A 139 7.86 -9.47 13.25
CA VAL A 139 8.12 -10.42 12.16
C VAL A 139 9.51 -10.17 11.58
N GLN A 140 10.23 -11.22 11.21
CA GLN A 140 11.52 -11.11 10.52
C GLN A 140 11.30 -10.79 9.05
N HIS A 141 11.82 -9.65 8.60
CA HIS A 141 11.86 -9.26 7.19
C HIS A 141 13.22 -8.66 6.83
N GLN A 142 13.68 -8.87 5.59
CA GLN A 142 15.01 -8.44 5.14
C GLN A 142 15.02 -6.97 4.71
N VAL A 143 13.89 -6.46 4.22
CA VAL A 143 13.75 -5.08 3.73
C VAL A 143 12.55 -4.42 4.41
N GLN A 144 12.63 -3.10 4.70
CA GLN A 144 11.52 -2.36 5.34
C GLN A 144 10.21 -2.42 4.54
N SER A 145 10.26 -2.55 3.22
CA SER A 145 9.09 -2.70 2.34
C SER A 145 8.32 -4.00 2.54
N GLU A 146 8.89 -4.99 3.23
CA GLU A 146 8.23 -6.23 3.60
C GLU A 146 7.51 -6.14 4.95
N CYS A 147 7.76 -5.07 5.72
CA CYS A 147 7.07 -4.80 6.98
C CYS A 147 5.65 -4.27 6.69
N LEU A 148 4.63 -4.94 7.23
CA LEU A 148 3.23 -4.54 7.07
C LEU A 148 3.02 -3.10 7.56
N GLU A 149 3.52 -2.77 8.74
CA GLU A 149 3.40 -1.46 9.38
C GLU A 149 4.01 -0.38 8.51
N TYR A 150 5.27 -0.55 8.09
CA TYR A 150 5.95 0.42 7.24
C TYR A 150 5.24 0.61 5.91
N SER A 151 4.92 -0.47 5.22
CA SER A 151 4.30 -0.41 3.89
C SER A 151 2.89 0.17 3.94
N THR A 152 2.09 -0.20 4.94
CA THR A 152 0.75 0.37 5.14
C THR A 152 0.81 1.85 5.52
N PHE A 153 1.67 2.26 6.46
CA PHE A 153 1.80 3.67 6.79
C PHE A 153 2.31 4.49 5.60
N SER A 154 3.30 3.98 4.86
CA SER A 154 3.88 4.67 3.71
C SER A 154 2.85 4.94 2.63
N ILE A 155 2.04 3.93 2.26
CA ILE A 155 1.02 4.09 1.23
C ILE A 155 -0.14 4.98 1.70
N LEU A 156 -0.54 4.90 2.98
CA LEU A 156 -1.57 5.76 3.54
C LEU A 156 -1.12 7.21 3.58
N LEU A 157 0.09 7.48 4.09
CA LEU A 157 0.64 8.83 4.15
C LEU A 157 0.71 9.47 2.77
N LYS A 158 1.34 8.78 1.80
CA LYS A 158 1.49 9.30 0.44
C LYS A 158 0.14 9.55 -0.23
N THR A 159 -0.83 8.65 -0.02
CA THR A 159 -2.17 8.82 -0.58
C THR A 159 -2.88 10.03 0.05
N HIS A 160 -2.81 10.19 1.37
CA HIS A 160 -3.46 11.31 2.06
C HIS A 160 -2.79 12.66 1.78
N GLU A 161 -1.47 12.70 1.55
CA GLU A 161 -0.77 13.89 1.07
C GLU A 161 -1.28 14.31 -0.31
N ASN A 162 -1.41 13.37 -1.24
CA ASN A 162 -1.97 13.65 -2.57
C ASN A 162 -3.43 14.16 -2.49
N LEU A 163 -4.25 13.54 -1.64
CA LEU A 163 -5.63 13.97 -1.41
C LEU A 163 -5.70 15.38 -0.81
N ALA A 164 -4.83 15.69 0.15
CA ALA A 164 -4.77 17.01 0.78
C ALA A 164 -4.32 18.11 -0.20
N GLU A 165 -3.46 17.77 -1.16
CA GLU A 165 -3.03 18.66 -2.24
C GLU A 165 -4.06 18.80 -3.37
N GLY A 166 -5.18 18.07 -3.31
CA GLY A 166 -6.22 18.10 -4.34
C GLY A 166 -5.78 17.47 -5.66
N LYS A 167 -4.73 16.64 -5.65
CA LYS A 167 -4.32 15.87 -6.83
C LYS A 167 -5.36 14.79 -7.05
N GLU A 168 -6.07 14.85 -8.18
CA GLU A 168 -6.93 13.76 -8.61
C GLU A 168 -6.07 12.50 -8.78
N LEU A 169 -6.43 11.45 -8.04
CA LEU A 169 -5.76 10.17 -8.17
C LEU A 169 -6.15 9.57 -9.53
N PRO A 170 -5.20 9.04 -10.32
CA PRO A 170 -5.50 8.45 -11.62
C PRO A 170 -6.67 7.46 -11.53
N ILE A 171 -7.53 7.40 -12.54
CA ILE A 171 -8.65 6.43 -12.61
C ILE A 171 -8.15 4.98 -12.46
N THR A 172 -6.92 4.70 -12.88
CA THR A 172 -6.22 3.41 -12.71
C THR A 172 -5.89 3.04 -11.26
N THR A 173 -6.10 3.96 -10.31
CA THR A 173 -5.88 3.77 -8.88
C THR A 173 -7.16 3.44 -8.11
N TRP A 174 -8.33 3.48 -8.76
CA TRP A 174 -9.57 2.99 -8.18
C TRP A 174 -9.46 1.49 -8.00
N LEU A 175 -9.25 1.10 -6.74
CA LEU A 175 -9.28 -0.29 -6.34
C LEU A 175 -10.68 -0.86 -6.66
N PRO A 176 -10.84 -2.16 -6.98
CA PRO A 176 -12.16 -2.80 -7.02
C PRO A 176 -12.69 -3.14 -5.62
N ARG A 177 -14.02 -3.23 -5.42
CA ARG A 177 -14.60 -3.60 -4.11
C ARG A 177 -14.11 -4.97 -3.65
N THR A 178 -14.14 -5.93 -4.56
CA THR A 178 -13.65 -7.29 -4.36
C THR A 178 -12.41 -7.48 -5.23
N PRO A 179 -11.25 -7.80 -4.65
CA PRO A 179 -10.03 -8.02 -5.41
C PRO A 179 -10.15 -9.32 -6.22
N SER A 180 -9.53 -9.35 -7.40
CA SER A 180 -9.45 -10.57 -8.21
C SER A 180 -8.71 -11.68 -7.44
N LEU A 181 -9.24 -12.90 -7.47
CA LEU A 181 -8.58 -14.07 -6.90
C LEU A 181 -7.19 -14.30 -7.52
N VAL A 182 -7.04 -14.07 -8.82
CA VAL A 182 -5.74 -14.17 -9.51
C VAL A 182 -4.73 -13.19 -8.91
N SER A 183 -5.16 -11.95 -8.58
CA SER A 183 -4.29 -10.99 -7.90
C SER A 183 -3.90 -11.47 -6.49
N ILE A 184 -4.84 -12.06 -5.74
CA ILE A 184 -4.56 -12.59 -4.39
C ILE A 184 -3.60 -13.78 -4.44
N PHE A 185 -3.78 -14.69 -5.41
CA PHE A 185 -2.91 -15.87 -5.54
C PHE A 185 -1.56 -15.54 -6.18
N CYS A 186 -1.49 -14.47 -6.97
CA CYS A 186 -0.25 -13.96 -7.56
C CYS A 186 0.05 -12.50 -7.14
N PRO A 187 0.30 -12.21 -5.85
CA PRO A 187 0.45 -10.83 -5.39
C PRO A 187 1.59 -10.07 -6.04
N ALA A 188 2.70 -10.75 -6.36
CA ALA A 188 3.88 -10.14 -6.96
C ALA A 188 3.61 -9.57 -8.37
N ALA A 189 2.67 -10.17 -9.10
CA ALA A 189 2.26 -9.73 -10.44
C ALA A 189 1.08 -8.74 -10.40
N SER A 190 0.48 -8.50 -9.23
CA SER A 190 -0.68 -7.62 -9.11
C SER A 190 -0.28 -6.15 -9.21
N THR A 191 -1.04 -5.38 -10.00
CA THR A 191 -0.93 -3.92 -10.03
C THR A 191 -1.57 -3.26 -8.81
N ASN A 192 -2.35 -4.02 -8.03
CA ASN A 192 -3.05 -3.52 -6.85
C ASN A 192 -2.07 -3.40 -5.67
N PRO A 193 -1.77 -2.17 -5.22
CA PRO A 193 -0.73 -1.96 -4.21
C PRO A 193 -1.11 -2.55 -2.84
N VAL A 194 -2.41 -2.61 -2.50
CA VAL A 194 -2.87 -3.24 -1.26
C VAL A 194 -2.59 -4.74 -1.32
N ILE A 195 -2.92 -5.40 -2.43
CA ILE A 195 -2.65 -6.83 -2.60
C ILE A 195 -1.16 -7.16 -2.56
N ARG A 196 -0.30 -6.31 -3.13
CA ARG A 196 1.16 -6.48 -3.02
C ARG A 196 1.64 -6.42 -1.57
N ILE A 197 1.14 -5.48 -0.77
CA ILE A 197 1.49 -5.33 0.65
C ILE A 197 1.01 -6.56 1.44
N LEU A 198 -0.26 -6.93 1.28
CA LEU A 198 -0.83 -8.09 1.96
C LEU A 198 -0.14 -9.39 1.55
N GLY A 199 0.17 -9.57 0.26
CA GLY A 199 0.91 -10.73 -0.22
C GLY A 199 2.33 -10.80 0.33
N ALA A 200 3.03 -9.67 0.46
CA ALA A 200 4.34 -9.64 1.11
C ALA A 200 4.27 -10.04 2.59
N PHE A 201 3.23 -9.61 3.29
CA PHE A 201 2.97 -9.98 4.69
C PHE A 201 2.62 -11.47 4.84
N PHE A 202 1.67 -11.98 4.05
CA PHE A 202 1.21 -13.37 4.17
C PHE A 202 2.25 -14.41 3.71
N ARG A 203 3.27 -14.01 2.95
CA ARG A 203 4.45 -14.85 2.68
C ARG A 203 5.28 -15.13 3.93
N GLN A 204 5.29 -14.21 4.91
CA GLN A 204 6.05 -14.36 6.15
C GLN A 204 5.22 -15.04 7.25
N VAL A 205 3.92 -14.74 7.31
CA VAL A 205 3.01 -15.23 8.34
C VAL A 205 1.70 -15.66 7.71
N HIS A 206 1.31 -16.92 7.88
CA HIS A 206 0.07 -17.45 7.28
C HIS A 206 -0.83 -18.11 8.34
N PRO A 207 -2.16 -17.97 8.22
CA PRO A 207 -3.10 -18.80 8.95
C PRO A 207 -2.96 -20.29 8.62
N THR A 208 -3.50 -21.14 9.49
CA THR A 208 -3.47 -22.60 9.30
C THR A 208 -4.28 -23.06 8.09
N LYS A 209 -5.42 -22.41 7.80
CA LYS A 209 -6.33 -22.76 6.70
C LYS A 209 -6.25 -21.73 5.58
N VAL A 210 -6.28 -22.18 4.32
CA VAL A 210 -6.30 -21.31 3.13
C VAL A 210 -7.55 -20.41 3.10
N SER A 211 -8.71 -20.94 3.50
CA SER A 211 -9.94 -20.16 3.65
C SER A 211 -9.75 -19.00 4.63
N THR A 212 -9.10 -19.23 5.77
CA THR A 212 -8.81 -18.18 6.74
C THR A 212 -7.81 -17.16 6.21
N LEU A 213 -6.79 -17.60 5.46
CA LEU A 213 -5.86 -16.69 4.77
C LEU A 213 -6.61 -15.76 3.81
N LEU A 214 -7.46 -16.33 2.95
CA LEU A 214 -8.26 -15.56 2.01
C LEU A 214 -9.20 -14.59 2.73
N ALA A 215 -9.85 -15.02 3.80
CA ALA A 215 -10.71 -14.17 4.61
C ALA A 215 -9.95 -12.99 5.25
N CYS A 216 -8.75 -13.24 5.81
CA CYS A 216 -7.90 -12.18 6.35
C CYS A 216 -7.49 -11.19 5.25
N CYS A 217 -7.06 -11.69 4.07
CA CYS A 217 -6.76 -10.86 2.91
C CYS A 217 -7.94 -9.95 2.54
N LEU A 218 -9.16 -10.50 2.45
CA LEU A 218 -10.36 -9.74 2.07
C LEU A 218 -10.71 -8.66 3.11
N LEU A 219 -10.69 -9.02 4.40
CA LEU A 219 -10.96 -8.07 5.49
C LEU A 219 -9.98 -6.90 5.49
N MET A 220 -8.68 -7.23 5.47
CA MET A 220 -7.60 -6.22 5.44
C MET A 220 -7.67 -5.38 4.16
N TYR A 221 -8.01 -5.99 3.03
CA TYR A 221 -8.14 -5.31 1.75
C TYR A 221 -9.24 -4.27 1.77
N ARG A 222 -10.47 -4.61 2.21
CA ARG A 222 -11.57 -3.64 2.29
C ARG A 222 -11.29 -2.52 3.27
N TYR A 223 -10.69 -2.84 4.42
CA TYR A 223 -10.27 -1.81 5.37
C TYR A 223 -9.27 -0.84 4.73
N LEU A 224 -8.20 -1.34 4.08
CA LEU A 224 -7.20 -0.50 3.44
C LEU A 224 -7.73 0.25 2.22
N ARG A 225 -8.65 -0.34 1.45
CA ARG A 225 -9.38 0.32 0.36
C ARG A 225 -10.06 1.59 0.87
N TRP A 226 -10.81 1.49 1.96
CA TRP A 226 -11.45 2.64 2.61
C TRP A 226 -10.43 3.63 3.17
N ARG A 227 -9.39 3.15 3.87
CA ARG A 227 -8.39 4.03 4.46
C ARG A 227 -7.60 4.82 3.41
N LEU A 228 -7.38 4.25 2.23
CA LEU A 228 -6.74 4.94 1.10
C LEU A 228 -7.68 5.95 0.44
N TYR A 229 -8.93 5.57 0.22
CA TYR A 229 -9.94 6.39 -0.45
C TYR A 229 -11.17 6.54 0.44
N PRO A 230 -11.13 7.44 1.43
CA PRO A 230 -12.22 7.56 2.39
C PRO A 230 -13.42 8.26 1.74
N ASP A 231 -14.41 7.49 1.32
CA ASP A 231 -15.68 7.97 0.81
C ASP A 231 -16.86 7.19 1.40
N LYS A 232 -18.09 7.55 1.02
CA LYS A 232 -19.31 6.93 1.58
C LYS A 232 -19.50 5.48 1.12
N GLU A 233 -19.03 5.11 -0.06
CA GLU A 233 -19.16 3.76 -0.61
C GLU A 233 -18.14 2.84 0.06
N THR A 234 -16.86 3.23 0.03
CA THR A 234 -15.79 2.44 0.64
C THR A 234 -15.93 2.30 2.15
N PHE A 235 -16.50 3.31 2.83
CA PHE A 235 -16.84 3.20 4.25
C PHE A 235 -17.92 2.15 4.52
N ARG A 236 -18.96 2.06 3.68
CA ARG A 236 -20.04 1.07 3.85
C ARG A 236 -19.59 -0.36 3.53
N ASP A 237 -18.56 -0.52 2.71
CA ASP A 237 -17.99 -1.82 2.38
C ASP A 237 -17.28 -2.48 3.58
N VAL A 238 -16.90 -1.69 4.58
CA VAL A 238 -16.24 -2.14 5.81
C VAL A 238 -17.30 -2.40 6.88
N PRO A 239 -17.32 -3.60 7.50
CA PRO A 239 -18.24 -3.87 8.60
C PRO A 239 -18.00 -2.96 9.80
N GLU A 240 -19.07 -2.62 10.53
CA GLU A 240 -19.02 -1.72 11.68
C GLU A 240 -18.02 -2.16 12.76
N TRP A 241 -17.90 -3.47 12.98
CA TRP A 241 -16.97 -4.06 13.97
C TRP A 241 -15.49 -3.94 13.58
N VAL A 242 -15.18 -3.60 12.33
CA VAL A 242 -13.80 -3.33 11.87
C VAL A 242 -13.44 -1.85 12.04
N HIS A 243 -14.43 -0.95 12.09
CA HIS A 243 -14.17 0.48 12.21
C HIS A 243 -13.29 0.81 13.44
N PRO A 244 -12.43 1.84 13.36
CA PRO A 244 -11.59 2.24 14.48
C PRO A 244 -12.44 2.62 15.70
N THR A 245 -12.08 2.08 16.85
CA THR A 245 -12.71 2.45 18.13
C THR A 245 -12.27 3.86 18.58
N GLU A 246 -12.95 4.41 19.59
CA GLU A 246 -12.53 5.70 20.17
C GLU A 246 -11.12 5.63 20.79
N ILE A 247 -10.74 4.48 21.34
CA ILE A 247 -9.39 4.27 21.88
C ILE A 247 -8.37 4.27 20.74
N GLN A 248 -8.63 3.58 19.64
CA GLN A 248 -7.73 3.57 18.47
C GLN A 248 -7.60 4.96 17.83
N LYS A 249 -8.65 5.78 17.86
CA LYS A 249 -8.60 7.18 17.36
C LYS A 249 -7.74 8.10 18.22
N THR A 250 -7.54 7.76 19.50
CA THR A 250 -6.92 8.67 20.49
C THR A 250 -5.56 8.18 21.00
N VAL A 251 -5.31 6.88 20.96
CA VAL A 251 -4.08 6.26 21.48
C VAL A 251 -3.26 5.71 20.32
N PRO A 252 -1.99 6.14 20.16
CA PRO A 252 -1.10 5.57 19.14
C PRO A 252 -0.90 4.06 19.33
N HIS A 253 -1.02 3.31 18.23
CA HIS A 253 -0.89 1.86 18.22
C HIS A 253 -0.33 1.35 16.87
N PRO A 254 0.32 0.18 16.85
CA PRO A 254 0.67 -0.56 15.65
C PRO A 254 -0.51 -0.86 14.72
N VAL A 255 -0.27 -0.70 13.41
CA VAL A 255 -1.28 -0.92 12.35
C VAL A 255 -1.88 -2.32 12.37
N CYS A 256 -1.10 -3.34 12.75
CA CYS A 256 -1.62 -4.71 12.80
C CYS A 256 -2.85 -4.87 13.71
N VAL A 257 -3.03 -4.02 14.72
CA VAL A 257 -4.20 -4.04 15.60
C VAL A 257 -5.49 -3.68 14.87
N ASP A 258 -5.43 -2.82 13.84
CA ASP A 258 -6.60 -2.44 13.05
C ASP A 258 -7.27 -3.62 12.35
N PHE A 259 -6.51 -4.70 12.10
CA PHE A 259 -6.97 -5.89 11.41
C PHE A 259 -7.54 -6.97 12.34
N ILE A 260 -7.55 -6.74 13.66
CA ILE A 260 -8.15 -7.67 14.62
C ILE A 260 -9.69 -7.52 14.56
N PRO A 261 -10.44 -8.59 14.29
CA PRO A 261 -11.90 -8.50 14.12
C PRO A 261 -12.67 -8.00 15.34
N TRP A 262 -12.13 -8.21 16.55
CA TRP A 262 -12.86 -7.96 17.79
C TRP A 262 -12.52 -6.59 18.39
N PRO A 263 -13.45 -5.60 18.40
CA PRO A 263 -13.20 -4.26 18.92
C PRO A 263 -12.71 -4.23 20.36
N LYS A 264 -13.32 -5.05 21.23
CA LYS A 264 -12.96 -5.08 22.65
C LYS A 264 -11.53 -5.62 22.86
N LEU A 265 -11.11 -6.60 22.05
CA LEU A 265 -9.74 -7.10 22.09
C LEU A 265 -8.75 -6.04 21.60
N ARG A 266 -9.09 -5.30 20.54
CA ARG A 266 -8.29 -4.16 20.07
C ARG A 266 -8.07 -3.14 21.18
N ASP A 267 -9.16 -2.70 21.79
CA ASP A 267 -9.14 -1.75 22.92
C ASP A 267 -8.26 -2.23 24.07
N TYR A 268 -8.41 -3.51 24.46
CA TYR A 268 -7.57 -4.12 25.47
C TYR A 268 -6.07 -4.04 25.09
N ILE A 269 -5.71 -4.48 23.88
CA ILE A 269 -4.32 -4.52 23.42
C ILE A 269 -3.71 -3.10 23.38
N VAL A 270 -4.46 -2.12 22.89
CA VAL A 270 -4.00 -0.71 22.80
C VAL A 270 -3.75 -0.13 24.18
N LEU A 271 -4.67 -0.35 25.14
CA LEU A 271 -4.53 0.17 26.51
C LEU A 271 -3.40 -0.50 27.30
N HIS A 272 -3.19 -1.81 27.10
CA HIS A 272 -2.19 -2.58 27.83
C HIS A 272 -0.84 -2.66 27.13
N LYS A 273 -0.63 -1.88 26.04
CA LYS A 273 0.67 -1.64 25.38
C LYS A 273 1.56 -2.88 25.20
N TYR A 274 0.98 -4.03 24.83
CA TYR A 274 1.73 -5.27 24.61
C TYR A 274 2.55 -5.72 25.82
N THR A 275 2.01 -5.58 27.03
CA THR A 275 2.67 -6.00 28.28
C THR A 275 3.06 -7.48 28.30
N ASP A 276 2.35 -8.32 27.54
CA ASP A 276 2.69 -9.73 27.38
C ASP A 276 3.56 -9.94 26.12
N PRO A 277 4.84 -10.32 26.26
CA PRO A 277 5.74 -10.52 25.12
C PRO A 277 5.31 -11.69 24.22
N ARG A 278 4.40 -12.56 24.67
CA ARG A 278 3.83 -13.66 23.86
C ARG A 278 2.81 -13.15 22.84
N HIS A 279 2.24 -11.96 23.03
CA HIS A 279 1.36 -11.33 22.04
C HIS A 279 2.15 -10.87 20.82
N SER A 280 2.29 -11.77 19.85
CA SER A 280 2.89 -11.48 18.55
C SER A 280 1.86 -11.57 17.43
N VAL A 281 2.08 -10.79 16.37
CA VAL A 281 1.27 -10.85 15.13
C VAL A 281 1.30 -12.27 14.55
N SER A 282 2.46 -12.93 14.58
CA SER A 282 2.60 -14.30 14.10
C SER A 282 1.71 -15.28 14.85
N LEU A 283 1.70 -15.21 16.18
CA LEU A 283 0.84 -16.06 17.00
C LEU A 283 -0.64 -15.81 16.71
N PHE A 284 -1.04 -14.54 16.61
CA PHE A 284 -2.43 -14.18 16.33
C PHE A 284 -2.89 -14.69 14.95
N ILE A 285 -2.12 -14.45 13.89
CA ILE A 285 -2.45 -14.90 12.52
C ILE A 285 -2.50 -16.43 12.43
N ARG A 286 -1.67 -17.15 13.18
CA ARG A 286 -1.73 -18.63 13.25
C ARG A 286 -2.92 -19.14 14.05
N SER A 287 -3.48 -18.31 14.94
CA SER A 287 -4.56 -18.70 15.86
C SER A 287 -5.94 -18.27 15.37
N ILE A 288 -6.02 -17.27 14.50
CA ILE A 288 -7.29 -16.82 13.92
C ILE A 288 -7.88 -17.89 13.00
N ARG A 289 -9.21 -17.95 12.98
CA ARG A 289 -10.02 -18.89 12.21
C ARG A 289 -11.21 -18.13 11.63
N VAL A 290 -11.69 -18.61 10.49
CA VAL A 290 -12.99 -18.23 9.96
C VAL A 290 -13.82 -19.49 9.79
N ARG A 291 -15.04 -19.45 10.33
CA ARG A 291 -16.03 -20.51 10.19
C ARG A 291 -16.42 -20.66 8.72
N TRP A 292 -15.85 -21.67 8.08
CA TRP A 292 -16.13 -22.07 6.71
C TRP A 292 -15.98 -23.58 6.57
N PRO A 293 -16.91 -24.29 5.91
CA PRO A 293 -16.79 -25.74 5.72
C PRO A 293 -15.56 -26.13 4.90
N ASP A 294 -14.77 -27.08 5.39
CA ASP A 294 -13.54 -27.53 4.70
C ASP A 294 -13.84 -28.28 3.39
N ASN A 295 -15.06 -28.81 3.22
CA ASN A 295 -15.51 -29.50 2.03
C ASN A 295 -16.11 -28.56 0.96
N ARG A 296 -16.01 -27.25 1.14
CA ARG A 296 -16.59 -26.26 0.24
C ARG A 296 -15.53 -25.30 -0.32
N ASP A 297 -15.55 -25.13 -1.64
CA ASP A 297 -14.70 -24.17 -2.32
C ASP A 297 -15.12 -22.72 -1.96
N PHE A 298 -14.13 -21.82 -1.88
CA PHE A 298 -14.32 -20.38 -1.67
C PHE A 298 -14.35 -19.59 -2.98
N TYR A 299 -14.41 -20.29 -4.12
CA TYR A 299 -14.39 -19.72 -5.45
C TYR A 299 -15.43 -20.39 -6.35
N THR A 300 -15.78 -19.70 -7.42
CA THR A 300 -16.63 -20.20 -8.49
C THR A 300 -15.99 -19.91 -9.85
N MET A 301 -16.43 -20.59 -10.90
CA MET A 301 -16.02 -20.29 -12.28
C MET A 301 -17.13 -19.54 -13.00
N SER A 302 -16.80 -18.43 -13.65
CA SER A 302 -17.72 -17.73 -14.52
C SER A 302 -18.06 -18.56 -15.76
N ALA A 303 -19.13 -18.19 -16.49
CA ALA A 303 -19.47 -18.82 -17.76
C ALA A 303 -18.35 -18.67 -18.82
N GLN A 304 -17.46 -17.70 -18.63
CA GLN A 304 -16.30 -17.43 -19.47
C GLN A 304 -15.02 -18.14 -18.99
N GLY A 305 -15.10 -18.95 -17.92
CA GLY A 305 -13.96 -19.67 -17.34
C GLY A 305 -13.06 -18.82 -16.45
N GLU A 306 -13.55 -17.68 -15.96
CA GLU A 306 -12.79 -16.82 -15.03
C GLU A 306 -13.01 -17.25 -13.58
N LEU A 307 -11.94 -17.22 -12.79
CA LEU A 307 -11.97 -17.58 -11.37
C LEU A 307 -12.52 -16.41 -10.53
N LEU A 308 -13.71 -16.60 -9.95
CA LEU A 308 -14.43 -15.60 -9.15
C LEU A 308 -14.51 -16.00 -7.69
N LEU A 309 -14.58 -15.04 -6.78
CA LEU A 309 -14.84 -15.30 -5.37
C LEU A 309 -16.26 -15.85 -5.20
N ASP A 310 -16.45 -16.90 -4.39
CA ASP A 310 -17.79 -17.36 -4.04
C ASP A 310 -18.50 -16.25 -3.24
N PRO A 311 -19.67 -15.75 -3.69
CA PRO A 311 -20.42 -14.71 -2.99
C PRO A 311 -20.81 -15.09 -1.56
N GLU A 312 -21.10 -16.36 -1.32
CA GLU A 312 -21.45 -16.89 -0.01
C GLU A 312 -20.22 -16.92 0.89
N PHE A 313 -19.05 -17.28 0.35
CA PHE A 313 -17.79 -17.13 1.09
C PHE A 313 -17.52 -15.65 1.43
N GLU A 314 -17.71 -14.74 0.47
CA GLU A 314 -17.56 -13.31 0.72
C GLU A 314 -18.48 -12.86 1.86
N GLU A 315 -19.76 -13.24 1.83
CA GLU A 315 -20.70 -12.93 2.90
C GLU A 315 -20.27 -13.53 4.25
N ALA A 316 -19.79 -14.78 4.26
CA ALA A 316 -19.29 -15.45 5.45
C ALA A 316 -18.16 -14.66 6.13
N VAL A 317 -17.23 -14.12 5.35
CA VAL A 317 -16.08 -13.33 5.82
C VAL A 317 -16.50 -12.05 6.53
N TYR A 318 -17.62 -11.42 6.14
CA TYR A 318 -18.07 -10.16 6.72
C TYR A 318 -19.11 -10.31 7.85
N ARG A 319 -19.47 -11.55 8.21
CA ARG A 319 -20.25 -11.85 9.41
C ARG A 319 -19.35 -11.94 10.64
N TYR A 320 -19.66 -11.17 11.68
CA TYR A 320 -18.86 -11.08 12.89
C TYR A 320 -18.71 -12.42 13.61
N GLU A 321 -19.79 -13.21 13.61
CA GLU A 321 -19.93 -14.49 14.31
C GLU A 321 -19.04 -15.59 13.72
N ASN A 322 -18.56 -15.41 12.48
CA ASN A 322 -17.74 -16.40 11.80
C ASN A 322 -16.25 -16.25 12.12
N TRP A 323 -15.82 -15.10 12.64
CA TRP A 323 -14.44 -14.94 13.10
C TRP A 323 -14.27 -15.62 14.44
N GLN A 324 -13.28 -16.50 14.56
CA GLN A 324 -12.99 -17.28 15.75
C GLN A 324 -11.49 -17.28 16.05
N ILE A 325 -11.11 -17.55 17.30
CA ILE A 325 -9.73 -17.79 17.72
C ILE A 325 -9.59 -19.24 18.19
N SER A 326 -8.44 -19.85 17.94
CA SER A 326 -8.17 -21.23 18.34
C SER A 326 -8.18 -21.41 19.86
N LYS A 327 -8.51 -22.63 20.29
CA LYS A 327 -8.53 -23.00 21.70
C LYS A 327 -7.16 -22.86 22.38
N ASP A 328 -6.10 -23.27 21.69
CA ASP A 328 -4.72 -23.11 22.17
C ASP A 328 -4.41 -21.66 22.56
N TRP A 329 -4.91 -20.69 21.79
CA TRP A 329 -4.71 -19.27 22.09
C TRP A 329 -5.44 -18.85 23.38
N ILE A 330 -6.64 -19.38 23.61
CA ILE A 330 -7.39 -19.15 24.85
C ILE A 330 -6.69 -19.78 26.05
N GLU A 331 -6.12 -20.97 25.90
CA GLU A 331 -5.33 -21.60 26.96
C GLU A 331 -4.09 -20.78 27.33
N MET A 332 -3.46 -20.12 26.34
CA MET A 332 -2.34 -19.21 26.57
C MET A 332 -2.76 -17.88 27.22
N PHE A 333 -3.95 -17.39 26.90
CA PHE A 333 -4.48 -16.08 27.32
C PHE A 333 -5.92 -16.17 27.88
N PRO A 334 -6.13 -16.88 29.00
CA PRO A 334 -7.47 -17.16 29.50
C PRO A 334 -8.25 -15.89 29.92
N ALA A 335 -7.54 -14.84 30.34
CA ALA A 335 -8.13 -13.54 30.68
C ALA A 335 -8.75 -12.81 29.47
N LEU A 336 -8.42 -13.21 28.24
CA LEU A 336 -8.89 -12.58 27.01
C LEU A 336 -10.09 -13.30 26.37
N LYS A 337 -10.57 -14.38 26.99
CA LYS A 337 -11.64 -15.22 26.46
C LYS A 337 -12.93 -14.44 26.16
N ASP A 338 -13.31 -13.51 27.03
CA ASP A 338 -14.57 -12.75 26.90
C ASP A 338 -14.51 -11.64 25.82
N TYR A 339 -13.35 -11.46 25.18
CA TYR A 339 -13.13 -10.44 24.16
C TYR A 339 -13.22 -10.98 22.73
N VAL A 340 -13.35 -12.30 22.56
CA VAL A 340 -13.24 -13.01 21.28
C VAL A 340 -14.28 -14.11 21.16
N ASN A 341 -14.56 -14.55 19.93
CA ASN A 341 -15.32 -15.77 19.72
C ASN A 341 -14.34 -16.96 19.71
N VAL A 342 -14.65 -18.02 20.45
CA VAL A 342 -13.79 -19.20 20.55
C VAL A 342 -14.18 -20.23 19.49
N GLU A 343 -13.19 -20.91 18.92
CA GLU A 343 -13.38 -22.05 18.02
C GLU A 343 -14.21 -23.15 18.72
N GLU A 344 -15.29 -23.59 18.06
CA GLU A 344 -16.18 -24.65 18.53
C GLU A 344 -15.59 -26.02 18.15
N ASP A 345 -15.88 -27.08 18.93
CA ASP A 345 -15.52 -28.44 18.53
C ASP A 345 -16.36 -28.89 17.34
N GLU A 346 -15.75 -29.67 16.43
CA GLU A 346 -16.47 -30.25 15.27
C GLU A 346 -17.72 -31.05 15.69
N GLY A 347 -17.78 -31.53 16.95
CA GLY A 347 -18.93 -32.23 17.53
C GLY A 347 -20.12 -31.37 17.96
N ASP A 348 -19.96 -30.05 18.12
CA ASP A 348 -21.03 -29.12 18.50
C ASP A 348 -21.74 -28.49 17.28
N SER A 349 -21.37 -28.93 16.07
CA SER A 349 -21.85 -28.41 14.77
C SER A 349 -23.36 -28.57 14.49
N GLN A 350 -24.18 -29.02 15.45
CA GLN A 350 -25.64 -29.07 15.30
C GLN A 350 -26.28 -27.67 15.22
N THR A 351 -25.52 -26.61 15.53
CA THR A 351 -25.94 -25.20 15.37
C THR A 351 -25.21 -24.47 14.26
N ALA A 352 -24.53 -25.18 13.33
CA ALA A 352 -24.00 -24.53 12.14
C ALA A 352 -25.14 -23.75 11.45
N PRO A 353 -24.91 -22.50 11.03
CA PRO A 353 -25.91 -21.78 10.23
C PRO A 353 -26.31 -22.69 9.09
N ASN A 354 -27.62 -22.89 8.91
CA ASN A 354 -28.15 -23.62 7.76
C ASN A 354 -27.70 -22.84 6.53
N TRP A 355 -26.59 -23.27 5.95
CA TRP A 355 -26.03 -22.67 4.77
C TRP A 355 -26.97 -23.07 3.61
N PRO A 356 -27.56 -22.10 2.89
CA PRO A 356 -28.56 -22.39 1.87
C PRO A 356 -28.05 -23.29 0.75
#